data_AF-H0JX42-F1
#
_entry.id   AF-H0JX42-F1
#
_cell.length_a   1.000
_cell.length_b   1.000
_cell.length_c   1.000
_cell.angle_alpha   90.00
_cell.angle_beta   90.00
_cell.angle_gamma   90.00
#
_symmetry.space_group_name_H-M   'P 1'
#
loop_
_entity.id
_entity.type
_entity.pdbx_description
1 polymer ?
#
loop_
_entity_poly.entity_id
_entity_poly.type
_entity_poly.pdbx_seq_one_letter_code
_entity_poly.pdbx_strand_id
1 'polypeptide(L)' 'MTPRKTESEARAALAAMEPIMAIEGRQMSDGDKELLVELIRGTKTVEEVTKIIAREAGYDID' A
#
# COMPACT_ATOMS: atom_id res chain seq x y z
N MET A 1 4.43 -12.95 -8.41
CA MET A 1 3.48 -13.69 -7.54
C MET A 1 2.11 -13.74 -8.20
N THR A 2 1.29 -14.76 -7.92
CA THR A 2 -0.10 -14.80 -8.41
C THR A 2 -1.00 -13.91 -7.54
N PRO A 3 -1.79 -12.98 -8.12
CA PRO A 3 -2.69 -12.14 -7.35
C PRO A 3 -3.73 -12.97 -6.58
N ARG A 4 -3.96 -12.62 -5.32
CA ARG A 4 -5.01 -13.21 -4.46
C ARG A 4 -6.33 -12.45 -4.54
N LYS A 5 -6.28 -11.19 -4.97
CA LYS A 5 -7.44 -10.31 -5.15
C LYS A 5 -7.34 -9.58 -6.48
N THR A 6 -8.48 -9.26 -7.06
CA THR A 6 -8.57 -8.34 -8.20
C THR A 6 -8.17 -6.94 -7.77
N GLU A 7 -7.85 -6.10 -8.76
CA GLU A 7 -7.55 -4.69 -8.49
C GLU A 7 -8.74 -3.94 -7.90
N SER A 8 -9.95 -4.20 -8.41
CA SER A 8 -11.17 -3.57 -7.90
C SER A 8 -11.42 -3.92 -6.43
N GLU A 9 -11.23 -5.17 -6.02
CA GLU A 9 -11.39 -5.58 -4.61
C GLU A 9 -10.35 -4.92 -3.71
N ALA A 10 -9.11 -4.77 -4.18
CA ALA A 10 -8.06 -4.10 -3.42
C ALA A 10 -8.32 -2.59 -3.28
N ARG A 11 -8.76 -1.93 -4.36
CA ARG A 11 -9.17 -0.51 -4.32
C ARG A 11 -10.38 -0.29 -3.42
N ALA A 12 -11.34 -1.22 -3.40
CA ALA A 12 -12.47 -1.15 -2.47
C ALA A 12 -12.02 -1.29 -1.00
N ALA A 13 -11.08 -2.19 -0.71
CA ALA A 13 -10.50 -2.34 0.62
C ALA A 13 -9.75 -1.08 1.07
N LEU A 14 -8.97 -0.46 0.16
CA LEU A 14 -8.31 0.83 0.42
C LEU A 14 -9.33 1.92 0.73
N ALA A 15 -10.37 2.07 -0.10
CA ALA A 15 -11.41 3.08 0.10
C ALA A 15 -12.16 2.91 1.44
N ALA A 16 -12.31 1.67 1.94
CA ALA A 16 -12.89 1.42 3.25
C ALA A 16 -11.98 1.88 4.42
N MET A 17 -10.67 1.98 4.21
CA MET A 17 -9.70 2.44 5.22
C MET A 17 -9.56 3.97 5.25
N GLU A 18 -9.76 4.66 4.14
CA GLU A 18 -9.57 6.12 4.03
C GLU A 18 -10.35 6.93 5.08
N PRO A 19 -11.65 6.65 5.36
CA PRO A 19 -12.38 7.38 6.39
C PRO A 19 -11.77 7.21 7.79
N ILE A 20 -11.21 6.03 8.09
CA ILE A 20 -10.60 5.74 9.40
C ILE A 20 -9.33 6.58 9.57
N MET A 21 -8.50 6.68 8.53
CA MET A 21 -7.30 7.52 8.55
C MET A 21 -7.64 9.01 8.65
N ALA A 22 -8.69 9.44 7.96
CA ALA A 22 -9.15 10.83 7.98
C ALA A 22 -9.61 11.30 9.37
N ILE A 23 -10.19 10.42 10.20
CA ILE A 23 -10.55 10.73 11.60
C ILE A 23 -9.34 11.21 12.40
N GLU A 24 -8.16 10.65 12.12
CA GLU A 24 -6.91 10.99 12.80
C GLU A 24 -6.13 12.13 12.10
N GLY A 25 -6.75 12.78 11.10
CA GLY A 25 -6.10 13.82 10.31
C GLY A 25 -4.95 13.29 9.44
N ARG A 26 -4.92 11.98 9.18
CA ARG A 26 -3.90 11.34 8.35
C ARG A 26 -4.39 11.18 6.92
N GLN A 27 -3.54 11.49 5.95
CA GLN A 27 -3.78 11.27 4.53
C GLN A 27 -2.63 10.46 3.95
N MET A 28 -2.97 9.43 3.19
CA MET A 28 -2.01 8.61 2.47
C MET A 28 -1.69 9.26 1.12
N SER A 29 -0.41 9.27 0.73
CA SER A 29 0.01 9.75 -0.59
C SER A 29 -0.52 8.83 -1.69
N ASP A 30 -0.68 9.33 -2.92
CA ASP A 30 -1.15 8.49 -4.03
C ASP A 30 -0.17 7.35 -4.35
N GLY A 31 1.13 7.57 -4.14
CA GLY A 31 2.16 6.52 -4.29
C GLY A 31 1.98 5.39 -3.26
N ASP A 32 1.80 5.74 -1.99
CA ASP A 32 1.55 4.77 -0.91
C ASP A 32 0.25 4.00 -1.13
N LYS A 33 -0.78 4.64 -1.69
CA LYS A 33 -2.05 3.98 -2.04
C LYS A 33 -1.85 2.89 -3.09
N GLU A 34 -1.07 3.15 -4.13
CA GLU A 34 -0.77 2.14 -5.15
C GLU A 34 0.06 0.97 -4.57
N LEU A 35 1.06 1.26 -3.74
CA LEU A 35 1.82 0.22 -3.05
C LEU A 35 0.94 -0.64 -2.13
N LEU A 36 0.01 -0.02 -1.40
CA LEU A 36 -0.93 -0.74 -0.56
C LEU A 36 -1.92 -1.59 -1.38
N VAL A 37 -2.38 -1.10 -2.54
CA VAL A 37 -3.20 -1.89 -3.47
C VAL A 37 -2.44 -3.12 -3.94
N GLU A 38 -1.17 -2.98 -4.34
CA GLU A 38 -0.34 -4.12 -4.76
C GLU A 38 -0.09 -5.12 -3.64
N LEU A 39 0.08 -4.64 -2.40
CA LEU A 39 0.19 -5.49 -1.22
C LEU A 39 -1.10 -6.27 -0.94
N ILE A 40 -2.26 -5.61 -0.97
CA ILE A 40 -3.58 -6.24 -0.76
C ILE A 40 -3.87 -7.27 -1.84
N ARG A 41 -3.50 -6.97 -3.10
CA ARG A 41 -3.59 -7.92 -4.22
C ARG A 41 -2.67 -9.12 -4.04
N GLY A 42 -1.64 -9.02 -3.20
CA GLY A 42 -0.59 -10.03 -3.06
C GLY A 42 0.33 -10.10 -4.28
N THR A 43 0.41 -9.01 -5.07
CA THR A 43 1.37 -8.87 -6.17
C THR A 43 2.72 -8.35 -5.68
N LYS A 44 2.75 -7.71 -4.50
CA LYS A 44 3.95 -7.42 -3.71
C LYS A 44 3.86 -8.03 -2.32
N THR A 45 5.02 -8.34 -1.75
CA THR A 45 5.20 -8.75 -0.35
C THR A 45 5.37 -7.53 0.56
N VAL A 46 5.22 -7.75 1.86
CA VAL A 46 5.52 -6.71 2.88
C VAL A 46 6.97 -6.27 2.79
N GLU A 47 7.90 -7.21 2.56
CA GLU A 47 9.32 -6.93 2.42
C GLU A 47 9.59 -6.01 1.22
N GLU A 48 9.02 -6.31 0.05
CA GLU A 48 9.19 -5.48 -1.15
C GLU A 48 8.64 -4.07 -0.96
N VAL A 49 7.45 -3.92 -0.36
CA VAL A 49 6.88 -2.60 -0.05
C VAL A 49 7.75 -1.85 0.95
N THR A 50 8.27 -2.52 1.98
CA THR A 50 9.14 -1.92 2.99
C THR A 50 10.43 -1.37 2.36
N LYS A 51 11.06 -2.14 1.47
CA LYS A 51 12.27 -1.71 0.75
C LYS A 51 12.01 -0.49 -0.15
N ILE A 52 10.85 -0.42 -0.78
CA ILE A 52 10.47 0.72 -1.63
C ILE A 52 10.32 1.99 -0.77
N ILE A 53 9.49 1.94 0.27
CA ILE A 53 9.24 3.08 1.16
C ILE A 53 10.55 3.55 1.81
N ALA A 54 11.38 2.61 2.24
CA ALA A 54 12.67 2.92 2.83
C ALA A 54 13.61 3.65 1.87
N ARG A 55 13.73 3.17 0.63
CA ARG A 55 14.54 3.80 -0.40
C ARG A 55 14.05 5.20 -0.72
N GLU A 56 12.74 5.41 -0.80
CA GLU A 56 12.13 6.74 -1.03
C GLU A 56 12.44 7.70 0.12
N ALA A 57 12.51 7.20 1.36
CA ALA A 57 12.91 7.98 2.53
C ALA A 57 14.44 8.16 2.67
N GLY A 58 15.24 7.62 1.75
CA GLY A 58 16.71 7.73 1.75
C GLY A 58 17.43 6.73 2.65
N TYR A 59 16.75 5.69 3.11
CA TYR A 59 17.37 4.58 3.84
C TYR A 59 17.88 3.52 2.87
N ASP A 60 19.09 3.01 3.13
CA ASP A 60 19.66 1.87 2.42
C ASP A 60 19.39 0.61 3.24
N ILE A 61 18.42 -0.20 2.80
CA ILE A 61 18.01 -1.43 3.48
C ILE A 61 18.01 -2.57 2.46
N ASP A 62 18.93 -3.52 2.65
CA ASP A 62 19.11 -4.71 1.82
C ASP A 62 18.06 -5.80 2.08
#